data_AF-A0A938FPQ1-F1
#
_entry.id   AF-A0A938FPQ1-F1
#
_cell.length_a   1.000
_cell.length_b   1.000
_cell.length_c   1.000
_cell.angle_alpha   90.00
_cell.angle_beta   90.00
_cell.angle_gamma   90.00
#
_symmetry.space_group_name_H-M   'P 1'
#
loop_
_entity.id
_entity.type
_entity.pdbx_description
1 polymer ?
#
loop_
_entity_poly.entity_id
_entity_poly.type
_entity_poly.pdbx_seq_one_letter_code
_entity_poly.pdbx_strand_id
1 'polypeptide(L)'
;MGSGLIYLIIVGMWVAYFLPRWIASHEEVSGKSIEKFASTMKVVGRTAGSETVELEEIKRRHANQLAVRRILFASIIALFLIISLLSVIGIFTPIILLMPLSALVLYTVHARHQIVANKEELTRAQSVRPERHRDKYRELIARSKRIAYSRIELSDEHWTPLADRLSQAENESHGITIIPKGIAGRFDTWSPTEVPTPSYVSAPKAAPRRIIDLTIPGAWSEDQERFVQEVLKSSPDEIFDQIIADEVEEQIRINRVANQ
;
A
#
# COMPACT_ATOMS: atom_id res chain seq x y z
N MET A 1 2.71 56.90 -24.91
CA MET A 1 2.40 55.46 -25.05
C MET A 1 3.46 54.58 -24.36
N GLY A 2 3.73 54.80 -23.06
CA GLY A 2 4.77 54.06 -22.31
C GLY A 2 4.29 53.43 -20.99
N SER A 3 3.14 53.86 -20.48
CA SER A 3 2.57 53.36 -19.22
C SER A 3 2.09 51.90 -19.33
N GLY A 4 1.53 51.49 -20.46
CA GLY A 4 1.05 50.12 -20.67
C GLY A 4 2.16 49.05 -20.61
N LEU A 5 3.37 49.40 -21.04
CA LEU A 5 4.52 48.48 -21.03
C LEU A 5 5.01 48.20 -19.60
N ILE A 6 4.92 49.20 -18.71
CA ILE A 6 5.26 49.05 -17.30
C ILE A 6 4.26 48.12 -16.59
N TYR A 7 2.95 48.26 -16.89
CA TYR A 7 1.95 47.35 -16.34
C TYR A 7 2.14 45.90 -16.83
N LEU A 8 2.53 45.69 -18.10
CA LEU A 8 2.83 44.36 -18.61
C LEU A 8 4.02 43.70 -17.90
N ILE A 9 5.07 44.47 -17.59
CA ILE A 9 6.23 43.97 -16.83
C ILE A 9 5.82 43.60 -15.39
N ILE A 10 5.03 44.45 -14.73
CA ILE A 10 4.57 44.21 -13.36
C ILE A 10 3.66 42.97 -13.30
N VAL A 11 2.72 42.83 -14.24
CA VAL A 11 1.86 41.65 -14.35
C VAL A 11 2.68 40.40 -14.64
N GLY A 12 3.68 40.48 -15.53
CA GLY A 12 4.61 39.39 -15.79
C GLY A 12 5.36 38.93 -14.54
N MET A 13 5.87 39.88 -13.74
CA MET A 13 6.53 39.59 -12.46
C MET A 13 5.57 38.96 -11.44
N TRP A 14 4.32 39.46 -11.38
CA TRP A 14 3.28 38.90 -10.52
C TRP A 14 2.94 37.46 -10.91
N VAL A 15 2.74 37.19 -12.19
CA VAL A 15 2.46 35.83 -12.70
C VAL A 15 3.64 34.92 -12.41
N ALA A 16 4.89 35.35 -12.63
CA ALA A 16 6.07 34.54 -12.36
C ALA A 16 6.20 34.16 -10.86
N TYR A 17 5.79 35.04 -9.95
CA TYR A 17 5.86 34.79 -8.51
C TYR A 17 4.65 34.00 -7.97
N PHE A 18 3.44 34.36 -8.40
CA PHE A 18 2.22 33.78 -7.86
C PHE A 18 1.80 32.47 -8.53
N LEU A 19 2.07 32.29 -9.83
CA LEU A 19 1.64 31.09 -10.56
C LEU A 19 2.24 29.79 -10.00
N PRO A 20 3.56 29.71 -9.71
CA PRO A 20 4.15 28.50 -9.12
C PRO A 20 3.61 28.21 -7.72
N ARG A 21 3.42 29.27 -6.92
CA ARG A 21 2.94 29.16 -5.54
C ARG A 21 1.48 28.77 -5.46
N TRP A 22 0.65 29.25 -6.38
CA TRP A 22 -0.77 28.91 -6.48
C TRP A 22 -0.96 27.44 -6.90
N ILE A 23 -0.23 26.97 -7.91
CA ILE A 23 -0.23 25.57 -8.34
C ILE A 23 0.21 24.62 -7.21
N ALA A 24 1.31 24.93 -6.53
CA ALA A 24 1.80 24.11 -5.42
C ALA A 24 0.77 23.99 -4.28
N SER A 25 0.06 25.08 -3.96
CA SER A 25 -0.94 25.10 -2.88
C SER A 25 -2.21 24.30 -3.22
N HIS A 26 -2.62 24.26 -4.50
CA HIS A 26 -3.78 23.50 -4.93
C HIS A 26 -3.52 21.99 -4.99
N GLU A 27 -2.29 21.57 -5.26
CA GLU A 27 -1.90 20.16 -5.20
C GLU A 27 -1.88 19.59 -3.77
N GLU A 28 -1.53 20.42 -2.78
CA GLU A 28 -1.47 20.00 -1.37
C GLU A 28 -2.86 19.81 -0.74
N VAL A 29 -3.83 20.65 -1.09
CA VAL A 29 -5.17 20.62 -0.49
C VAL A 29 -6.09 19.59 -1.16
N SER A 30 -5.86 19.24 -2.44
CA SER A 30 -6.83 18.45 -3.21
C SER A 30 -6.48 16.98 -3.49
N GLY A 31 -5.24 16.53 -3.33
CA GLY A 31 -4.86 15.19 -3.85
C GLY A 31 -3.94 14.35 -2.96
N LYS A 32 -2.89 14.95 -2.37
CA LYS A 32 -1.83 14.18 -1.71
C LYS A 32 -2.28 13.33 -0.52
N SER A 33 -3.27 13.78 0.27
CA SER A 33 -3.77 13.01 1.42
C SER A 33 -4.61 11.80 0.99
N ILE A 34 -5.45 11.96 -0.04
CA ILE A 34 -6.28 10.90 -0.62
C ILE A 34 -5.39 9.88 -1.33
N GLU A 35 -4.37 10.34 -2.07
CA GLU A 35 -3.40 9.46 -2.72
C GLU A 35 -2.57 8.65 -1.72
N LYS A 36 -2.17 9.26 -0.59
CA LYS A 36 -1.49 8.54 0.49
C LYS A 36 -2.38 7.47 1.11
N PHE A 37 -3.63 7.79 1.44
CA PHE A 37 -4.58 6.82 1.98
C PHE A 37 -4.90 5.69 0.99
N ALA A 38 -5.10 6.03 -0.29
CA ALA A 38 -5.27 5.06 -1.35
C ALA A 38 -4.02 4.18 -1.51
N SER A 39 -2.81 4.75 -1.39
CA SER A 39 -1.57 3.99 -1.44
C SER A 39 -1.40 3.04 -0.26
N THR A 40 -1.77 3.44 0.96
CA THR A 40 -1.71 2.57 2.14
C THR A 40 -2.77 1.49 2.08
N MET A 41 -4.00 1.81 1.68
CA MET A 41 -5.06 0.82 1.44
C MET A 41 -4.66 -0.17 0.33
N LYS A 42 -3.98 0.32 -0.71
CA LYS A 42 -3.46 -0.48 -1.82
C LYS A 42 -2.38 -1.46 -1.37
N VAL A 43 -1.49 -1.08 -0.44
CA VAL A 43 -0.52 -2.02 0.15
C VAL A 43 -1.24 -3.12 0.93
N VAL A 44 -2.32 -2.80 1.64
CA VAL A 44 -3.15 -3.80 2.35
C VAL A 44 -3.87 -4.72 1.37
N GLY A 45 -4.49 -4.17 0.32
CA GLY A 45 -5.21 -4.92 -0.71
C GLY A 45 -4.33 -5.84 -1.57
N ARG A 46 -3.03 -5.54 -1.72
CA ARG A 46 -2.06 -6.41 -2.40
C ARG A 46 -1.87 -7.76 -1.71
N THR A 47 -2.02 -7.82 -0.38
CA THR A 47 -1.97 -9.08 0.37
C THR A 47 -3.21 -9.96 0.16
N ALA A 48 -4.29 -9.40 -0.38
CA ALA A 48 -5.58 -10.06 -0.58
C ALA A 48 -5.77 -10.67 -1.99
N GLY A 49 -4.74 -10.69 -2.85
CA GLY A 49 -4.81 -11.32 -4.17
C GLY A 49 -5.51 -10.51 -5.27
N SER A 50 -5.60 -9.18 -5.11
CA SER A 50 -6.30 -8.25 -6.03
C SER A 50 -5.49 -7.80 -7.25
N GLU A 51 -4.36 -8.45 -7.55
CA GLU A 51 -3.37 -8.02 -8.54
C GLU A 51 -3.93 -7.92 -9.97
N THR A 52 -4.90 -8.78 -10.32
CA THR A 52 -5.58 -8.74 -11.62
C THR A 52 -6.51 -7.52 -11.78
N VAL A 53 -7.19 -7.13 -10.69
CA VAL A 53 -8.06 -5.95 -10.64
C VAL A 53 -7.22 -4.66 -10.73
N GLU A 54 -6.04 -4.65 -10.08
CA GLU A 54 -5.09 -3.52 -10.14
C GLU A 54 -4.62 -3.22 -11.58
N LEU A 55 -4.31 -4.25 -12.36
CA LEU A 55 -3.87 -4.11 -13.75
C LEU A 55 -4.98 -3.57 -14.67
N GLU A 56 -6.22 -4.00 -14.48
CA GLU A 56 -7.36 -3.48 -15.26
C GLU A 56 -7.65 -2.01 -14.95
N GLU A 57 -7.57 -1.62 -13.67
CA GLU A 57 -7.72 -0.23 -13.27
C GLU A 57 -6.65 0.68 -13.87
N ILE A 58 -5.38 0.24 -13.86
CA ILE A 58 -4.25 0.97 -14.47
C ILE A 58 -4.51 1.15 -15.98
N LYS A 59 -4.96 0.10 -16.68
CA LYS A 59 -5.31 0.17 -18.11
C LYS A 59 -6.46 1.15 -18.38
N ARG A 60 -7.52 1.14 -17.56
CA ARG A 60 -8.65 2.09 -17.68
C ARG A 60 -8.21 3.53 -17.46
N ARG A 61 -7.36 3.78 -16.45
CA ARG A 61 -6.78 5.12 -16.21
C ARG A 61 -5.97 5.59 -17.43
N HIS A 62 -5.15 4.73 -18.03
CA HIS A 62 -4.42 5.07 -19.25
C HIS A 62 -5.34 5.36 -20.43
N ALA A 63 -6.41 4.58 -20.63
CA ALA A 63 -7.38 4.83 -21.70
C ALA A 63 -8.05 6.21 -21.54
N ASN A 64 -8.45 6.56 -20.31
CA ASN A 64 -9.04 7.86 -19.99
C ASN A 64 -8.02 8.99 -20.17
N GLN A 65 -6.77 8.81 -19.73
CA GLN A 65 -5.70 9.79 -19.95
C GLN A 65 -5.41 10.02 -21.43
N LEU A 66 -5.43 8.98 -22.27
CA LEU A 66 -5.26 9.12 -23.72
C LEU A 66 -6.42 9.90 -24.35
N ALA A 67 -7.65 9.69 -23.90
CA ALA A 67 -8.82 10.45 -24.37
C ALA A 67 -8.70 11.94 -24.00
N VAL A 68 -8.37 12.27 -22.75
CA VAL A 68 -8.20 13.65 -22.29
C VAL A 68 -7.06 14.34 -23.05
N ARG A 69 -5.92 13.67 -23.26
CA ARG A 69 -4.79 14.21 -24.02
C ARG A 69 -5.18 14.56 -25.46
N ARG A 70 -5.97 13.70 -26.12
CA ARG A 70 -6.46 13.96 -27.49
C ARG A 70 -7.38 15.16 -27.54
N ILE A 71 -8.28 15.32 -26.55
CA ILE A 71 -9.20 16.46 -26.49
C ILE A 71 -8.44 17.76 -26.23
N LEU A 72 -7.47 17.77 -25.31
CA LEU A 72 -6.64 18.94 -25.04
C LEU A 72 -5.74 19.32 -26.22
N PHE A 73 -5.17 18.34 -26.92
CA PHE A 73 -4.39 18.59 -28.13
C PHE A 73 -5.26 19.15 -29.25
N ALA A 74 -6.44 18.56 -29.46
CA ALA A 74 -7.41 19.03 -30.44
C ALA A 74 -7.89 20.44 -30.12
N SER A 75 -8.11 20.79 -28.85
CA SER A 75 -8.53 22.14 -28.47
C SER A 75 -7.42 23.18 -28.68
N ILE A 76 -6.15 22.86 -28.36
CA ILE A 76 -5.00 23.75 -28.62
C ILE A 76 -4.81 23.97 -30.12
N ILE A 77 -4.90 22.92 -30.93
CA ILE A 77 -4.80 23.03 -32.39
C ILE A 77 -5.99 23.80 -32.97
N ALA A 78 -7.21 23.52 -32.52
CA ALA A 78 -8.39 24.24 -32.98
C ALA A 78 -8.25 25.74 -32.69
N LEU A 79 -7.79 26.10 -31.49
CA LEU A 79 -7.52 27.49 -31.12
C LEU A 79 -6.41 28.12 -31.99
N PHE A 80 -5.33 27.39 -32.26
CA PHE A 80 -4.27 27.84 -33.18
C PHE A 80 -4.82 28.10 -34.59
N LEU A 81 -5.65 27.20 -35.12
CA LEU A 81 -6.28 27.34 -36.44
C LEU A 81 -7.25 28.52 -36.49
N ILE A 82 -8.06 28.72 -35.44
CA ILE A 82 -8.96 29.87 -35.33
C ILE A 82 -8.15 31.18 -35.36
N ILE A 83 -7.12 31.29 -34.52
CA ILE A 83 -6.26 32.50 -34.48
C ILE A 83 -5.53 32.70 -35.81
N SER A 84 -5.05 31.63 -36.43
CA SER A 84 -4.42 31.68 -37.76
C SER A 84 -5.39 32.21 -38.81
N LEU A 85 -6.65 31.74 -38.82
CA LEU A 85 -7.67 32.19 -39.77
C LEU A 85 -8.01 33.68 -39.57
N LEU A 86 -8.18 34.12 -38.32
CA LEU A 86 -8.45 35.53 -38.02
C LEU A 86 -7.25 36.44 -38.36
N SER A 87 -6.02 35.93 -38.27
CA SER A 87 -4.82 36.65 -38.72
C SER A 87 -4.78 36.81 -40.25
N VAL A 88 -5.18 35.78 -41.01
CA VAL A 88 -5.27 35.85 -42.48
C VAL A 88 -6.32 36.86 -42.94
N ILE A 89 -7.44 36.97 -42.21
CA ILE A 89 -8.49 37.98 -42.49
C ILE A 89 -8.01 39.41 -42.17
N GLY A 90 -6.91 39.56 -41.42
CA GLY A 90 -6.33 40.87 -41.08
C GLY A 90 -6.92 41.50 -39.82
N ILE A 91 -7.68 40.75 -39.01
CA ILE A 91 -8.25 41.23 -37.75
C ILE A 91 -7.16 41.35 -36.67
N PHE A 92 -6.15 40.48 -36.72
CA PHE A 92 -5.08 40.41 -35.73
C PHE A 92 -3.68 40.49 -36.35
N THR A 93 -2.75 41.11 -35.61
CA THR A 93 -1.33 41.16 -35.98
C THR A 93 -0.74 39.74 -35.92
N PRO A 94 0.09 39.31 -36.90
CA PRO A 94 0.65 37.94 -36.95
C PRO A 94 1.51 37.58 -35.73
N ILE A 95 1.99 38.57 -34.97
CA ILE A 95 2.70 38.35 -33.69
C ILE A 95 1.85 37.59 -32.67
N ILE A 96 0.53 37.72 -32.71
CA ILE A 96 -0.38 37.00 -31.78
C ILE A 96 -0.30 35.48 -31.98
N LEU A 97 0.15 35.03 -33.16
CA LEU A 97 0.34 33.62 -33.48
C LEU A 97 1.49 32.97 -32.69
N LEU A 98 2.42 33.77 -32.12
CA LEU A 98 3.43 33.25 -31.19
C LEU A 98 2.81 32.69 -29.90
N MET A 99 1.68 33.25 -29.44
CA MET A 99 1.04 32.80 -28.20
C MET A 99 0.60 31.33 -28.28
N PRO A 100 -0.26 30.89 -29.23
CA PRO A 100 -0.63 29.49 -29.34
C PRO A 100 0.54 28.60 -29.80
N LEU A 101 1.50 29.13 -30.57
CA LEU A 101 2.72 28.39 -30.92
C LEU A 101 3.54 28.02 -29.67
N SER A 102 3.70 28.96 -28.73
CA SER A 102 4.39 28.72 -27.46
C SER A 102 3.65 27.69 -26.59
N ALA A 103 2.31 27.74 -26.58
CA ALA A 103 1.48 26.77 -25.88
C ALA A 103 1.65 25.35 -26.46
N LEU A 104 1.76 25.24 -27.79
CA LEU A 104 1.98 23.96 -28.48
C LEU A 104 3.35 23.37 -28.11
N VAL A 105 4.41 24.19 -28.09
CA VAL A 105 5.76 23.76 -27.66
C VAL A 105 5.73 23.28 -26.20
N LEU A 106 5.16 24.06 -25.28
CA LEU A 106 5.03 23.65 -23.88
C LEU A 106 4.24 22.36 -23.73
N TYR A 107 3.15 22.19 -24.49
CA TYR A 107 2.37 20.96 -24.51
C TYR A 107 3.20 19.76 -24.97
N THR A 108 4.04 19.89 -26.01
CA THR A 108 4.88 18.77 -26.46
C THR A 108 5.91 18.35 -25.43
N VAL A 109 6.55 19.29 -24.74
CA VAL A 109 7.50 19.02 -23.65
C VAL A 109 6.78 18.34 -22.49
N HIS A 110 5.63 18.88 -22.09
CA HIS A 110 4.82 18.32 -21.03
C HIS A 110 4.31 16.91 -21.37
N ALA A 111 3.82 16.69 -22.59
CA ALA A 111 3.40 15.38 -23.08
C ALA A 111 4.55 14.37 -23.10
N ARG A 112 5.75 14.79 -23.53
CA ARG A 112 6.95 13.93 -23.49
C ARG A 112 7.29 13.52 -22.06
N HIS A 113 7.31 14.48 -21.13
CA HIS A 113 7.60 14.22 -19.72
C HIS A 113 6.57 13.26 -19.11
N GLN A 114 5.28 13.47 -19.38
CA GLN A 114 4.21 12.57 -18.92
C GLN A 114 4.32 11.15 -19.52
N ILE A 115 4.75 11.01 -20.77
CA ILE A 115 4.92 9.70 -21.41
C ILE A 115 6.07 8.92 -20.76
N VAL A 116 7.18 9.58 -20.43
CA VAL A 116 8.33 8.93 -19.77
C VAL A 116 7.92 8.44 -18.38
N ALA A 117 7.33 9.31 -17.55
CA ALA A 117 6.86 8.94 -16.22
C ALA A 117 5.86 7.75 -16.25
N ASN A 118 4.88 7.78 -17.16
CA ASN A 118 3.91 6.70 -17.29
C ASN A 118 4.49 5.39 -17.83
N LYS A 119 5.54 5.45 -18.66
CA LYS A 119 6.20 4.24 -19.20
C LYS A 119 6.92 3.47 -18.10
N GLU A 120 7.56 4.17 -17.16
CA GLU A 120 8.23 3.54 -16.02
C GLU A 120 7.25 2.77 -15.13
N GLU A 121 6.07 3.34 -14.87
CA GLU A 121 5.01 2.66 -14.11
C GLU A 121 4.48 1.42 -14.82
N LEU A 122 4.28 1.49 -16.14
CA LEU A 122 3.83 0.36 -16.94
C LEU A 122 4.87 -0.76 -17.00
N THR A 123 6.14 -0.42 -17.22
CA THR A 123 7.22 -1.41 -17.22
C THR A 123 7.37 -2.05 -15.86
N ARG A 124 7.25 -1.29 -14.76
CA ARG A 124 7.26 -1.82 -13.39
C ARG A 124 6.06 -2.73 -13.11
N ALA A 125 4.85 -2.33 -13.49
CA ALA A 125 3.65 -3.15 -13.30
C ALA A 125 3.68 -4.41 -14.18
N GLN A 126 4.30 -4.34 -15.35
CA GLN A 126 4.41 -5.45 -16.30
C GLN A 126 5.60 -6.38 -15.99
N SER A 127 6.64 -5.90 -15.31
CA SER A 127 7.74 -6.73 -14.78
C SER A 127 7.34 -7.45 -13.50
N VAL A 128 6.40 -6.90 -12.72
CA VAL A 128 5.67 -7.62 -11.66
C VAL A 128 4.57 -8.49 -12.30
N ARG A 129 4.92 -9.18 -13.38
CA ARG A 129 4.06 -10.25 -13.89
C ARG A 129 4.25 -11.40 -12.93
N PRO A 130 3.20 -11.87 -12.23
CA PRO A 130 3.33 -13.06 -11.41
C PRO A 130 3.79 -14.17 -12.35
N GLU A 131 4.97 -14.70 -12.07
CA GLU A 131 5.46 -15.95 -12.59
C GLU A 131 4.25 -16.91 -12.53
N ARG A 132 3.82 -17.39 -13.69
CA ARG A 132 2.56 -18.14 -13.84
C ARG A 132 2.68 -19.55 -13.27
N HIS A 133 3.64 -19.79 -12.38
CA HIS A 133 3.56 -20.88 -11.43
C HIS A 133 2.36 -20.62 -10.53
N ARG A 134 1.34 -21.44 -10.73
CA ARG A 134 0.24 -21.60 -9.78
C ARG A 134 0.86 -22.02 -8.45
N ASP A 135 1.21 -21.04 -7.62
CA ASP A 135 1.65 -21.30 -6.26
C ASP A 135 0.43 -21.80 -5.50
N LYS A 136 0.23 -23.11 -5.54
CA LYS A 136 -0.78 -23.85 -4.77
C LYS A 136 -0.83 -23.34 -3.32
N TYR A 137 0.34 -23.02 -2.78
CA TYR A 137 0.55 -22.46 -1.46
C TYR A 137 -0.03 -21.05 -1.27
N ARG A 138 -0.03 -20.15 -2.27
CA ARG A 138 -0.67 -18.83 -2.12
C ARG A 138 -2.19 -18.95 -2.01
N GLU A 139 -2.80 -19.86 -2.76
CA GLU A 139 -4.23 -20.16 -2.64
C GLU A 139 -4.54 -20.83 -1.29
N LEU A 140 -3.67 -21.76 -0.85
CA LEU A 140 -3.78 -22.41 0.46
C LEU A 140 -3.63 -21.42 1.62
N ILE A 141 -2.67 -20.48 1.57
CA ILE A 141 -2.46 -19.42 2.57
C ILE A 141 -3.62 -18.44 2.59
N ALA A 142 -4.12 -18.00 1.43
CA ALA A 142 -5.29 -17.13 1.38
C ALA A 142 -6.55 -17.83 1.93
N ARG A 143 -6.69 -19.13 1.68
CA ARG A 143 -7.79 -19.96 2.20
C ARG A 143 -7.65 -20.20 3.70
N SER A 144 -6.46 -20.53 4.20
CA SER A 144 -6.20 -20.77 5.62
C SER A 144 -6.39 -19.49 6.43
N LYS A 145 -5.94 -18.33 5.93
CA LYS A 145 -6.15 -17.03 6.58
C LYS A 145 -7.63 -16.67 6.65
N ARG A 146 -8.40 -16.92 5.59
CA ARG A 146 -9.87 -16.71 5.60
C ARG A 146 -10.56 -17.62 6.62
N ILE A 147 -10.12 -18.87 6.72
CA ILE A 147 -10.64 -19.84 7.71
C ILE A 147 -10.23 -19.46 9.14
N ALA A 148 -9.01 -18.93 9.33
CA ALA A 148 -8.54 -18.45 10.63
C ALA A 148 -9.34 -17.23 11.09
N TYR A 149 -9.59 -16.24 10.21
CA TYR A 149 -10.47 -15.11 10.52
C TYR A 149 -11.91 -15.57 10.79
N SER A 150 -12.46 -16.50 10.00
CA SER A 150 -13.80 -17.03 10.28
C SER A 150 -13.83 -17.82 11.58
N ARG A 151 -12.74 -18.50 11.97
CA ARG A 151 -12.63 -19.20 13.26
C ARG A 151 -12.56 -18.22 14.43
N ILE A 152 -11.92 -17.06 14.25
CA ILE A 152 -11.90 -15.98 15.25
C ILE A 152 -13.28 -15.33 15.36
N GLU A 153 -14.02 -15.18 14.26
CA GLU A 153 -15.42 -14.73 14.25
C GLU A 153 -16.41 -15.77 14.84
N LEU A 154 -16.16 -17.08 14.63
CA LEU A 154 -16.97 -18.19 15.16
C LEU A 154 -16.63 -18.57 16.59
N SER A 155 -15.40 -18.29 17.05
CA SER A 155 -15.00 -18.41 18.46
C SER A 155 -15.50 -17.19 19.22
N ASP A 156 -16.82 -17.09 19.31
CA ASP A 156 -17.54 -16.42 20.39
C ASP A 156 -17.03 -15.01 20.75
N GLU A 157 -17.47 -14.02 19.97
CA GLU A 157 -18.10 -12.86 20.61
C GLU A 157 -19.34 -13.37 21.38
N HIS A 158 -19.14 -14.10 22.49
CA HIS A 158 -20.20 -14.40 23.42
C HIS A 158 -20.56 -13.08 24.10
N TRP A 159 -21.49 -12.36 23.48
CA TRP A 159 -21.94 -11.06 23.94
C TRP A 159 -22.70 -11.26 25.26
N THR A 160 -21.98 -11.31 26.38
CA THR A 160 -22.59 -11.36 27.71
C THR A 160 -23.32 -10.03 27.93
N PRO A 161 -24.66 -10.02 28.02
CA PRO A 161 -25.42 -8.79 28.21
C PRO A 161 -24.99 -8.11 29.52
N LEU A 162 -25.14 -6.78 29.59
CA LEU A 162 -24.71 -6.01 30.77
C LEU A 162 -25.33 -6.54 32.08
N ALA A 163 -26.55 -7.09 32.00
CA ALA A 163 -27.25 -7.72 33.12
C ALA A 163 -26.52 -8.96 33.65
N ASP A 164 -25.96 -9.79 32.76
CA ASP A 164 -25.15 -10.95 33.17
C ASP A 164 -23.79 -10.52 33.72
N ARG A 165 -23.24 -9.40 33.27
CA ARG A 165 -21.99 -8.86 33.86
C ARG A 165 -22.21 -8.31 35.26
N LEU A 166 -23.34 -7.64 35.50
CA LEU A 166 -23.70 -7.13 36.82
C LEU A 166 -24.06 -8.26 37.78
N SER A 167 -24.83 -9.26 37.33
CA SER A 167 -25.17 -10.42 38.15
C SER A 167 -23.96 -11.31 38.43
N GLN A 168 -23.03 -11.44 37.49
CA GLN A 168 -21.79 -12.17 37.69
C GLN A 168 -20.83 -11.41 38.62
N ALA A 169 -20.67 -10.09 38.45
CA ALA A 169 -19.90 -9.27 39.39
C ALA A 169 -20.53 -9.23 40.79
N GLU A 170 -21.86 -9.23 40.89
CA GLU A 170 -22.60 -9.31 42.16
C GLU A 170 -22.45 -10.69 42.82
N ASN A 171 -22.53 -11.77 42.05
CA ASN A 171 -22.29 -13.13 42.54
C ASN A 171 -20.82 -13.38 42.95
N GLU A 172 -19.86 -12.78 42.23
CA GLU A 172 -18.44 -12.82 42.56
C GLU A 172 -18.11 -11.95 43.78
N SER A 173 -18.83 -10.85 44.01
CA SER A 173 -18.64 -9.94 45.15
C SER A 173 -19.44 -10.32 46.40
N HIS A 174 -20.54 -11.07 46.27
CA HIS A 174 -21.39 -11.55 47.36
C HIS A 174 -21.38 -13.07 47.53
N GLY A 175 -20.27 -13.72 47.22
CA GLY A 175 -20.01 -15.08 47.66
C GLY A 175 -19.76 -15.15 49.17
N ILE A 176 -20.81 -15.08 50.00
CA ILE A 176 -20.73 -15.54 51.40
C ILE A 176 -20.56 -17.07 51.34
N THR A 177 -19.30 -17.49 51.24
CA THR A 177 -18.93 -18.89 51.36
C THR A 177 -19.06 -19.26 52.84
N ILE A 178 -20.08 -20.04 53.18
CA ILE A 178 -20.20 -20.62 54.52
C ILE A 178 -19.13 -21.70 54.65
N ILE A 179 -18.00 -21.33 55.25
CA ILE A 179 -16.90 -22.23 55.55
C ILE A 179 -17.30 -23.06 56.78
N PRO A 180 -17.35 -24.41 56.71
CA PRO A 180 -17.56 -25.23 57.90
C PRO A 180 -16.39 -24.99 58.88
N LYS A 181 -16.73 -24.78 60.16
CA LYS A 181 -15.89 -24.21 61.23
C LYS A 181 -14.63 -25.00 61.64
N GLY A 182 -14.15 -25.94 60.82
CA GLY A 182 -13.04 -26.86 61.12
C GLY A 182 -11.80 -26.78 60.22
N ILE A 183 -11.77 -25.91 59.19
CA ILE A 183 -10.67 -25.88 58.19
C ILE A 183 -9.81 -24.60 58.29
N ALA A 184 -10.00 -23.79 59.34
CA ALA A 184 -9.30 -22.52 59.54
C ALA A 184 -7.77 -22.63 59.69
N GLY A 185 -7.22 -23.84 59.90
CA GLY A 185 -5.76 -24.06 59.98
C GLY A 185 -5.05 -24.32 58.65
N ARG A 186 -5.78 -24.43 57.51
CA ARG A 186 -5.18 -24.90 56.24
C ARG A 186 -5.03 -23.83 55.14
N PHE A 187 -5.64 -22.65 55.30
CA PHE A 187 -5.74 -21.66 54.22
C PHE A 187 -5.00 -20.34 54.46
N ASP A 188 -4.10 -20.28 55.45
CA ASP A 188 -3.33 -19.06 55.73
C ASP A 188 -2.07 -18.89 54.84
N THR A 189 -1.95 -19.70 53.79
CA THR A 189 -0.82 -19.61 52.86
C THR A 189 -1.33 -19.15 51.51
N TRP A 190 -1.16 -17.86 51.23
CA TRP A 190 -1.19 -17.33 49.88
C TRP A 190 -0.28 -18.18 48.97
N SER A 191 -0.85 -18.75 47.90
CA SER A 191 -0.12 -19.53 46.91
C SER A 191 -0.06 -18.75 45.60
N PRO A 192 1.12 -18.31 45.13
CA PRO A 192 1.23 -17.62 43.86
C PRO A 192 0.87 -18.56 42.70
N THR A 193 0.18 -18.02 41.70
CA THR A 193 -0.08 -18.69 40.43
C THR A 193 1.12 -18.50 39.51
N GLU A 194 1.66 -19.59 38.95
CA GLU A 194 2.79 -19.49 38.02
C GLU A 194 2.35 -18.93 36.67
N VAL A 195 3.03 -17.86 36.23
CA VAL A 195 2.84 -17.25 34.91
C VAL A 195 3.93 -17.80 33.98
N PRO A 196 3.59 -18.20 32.73
CA PRO A 196 4.59 -18.71 31.80
C PRO A 196 5.66 -17.66 31.49
N THR A 197 6.87 -18.14 31.21
CA THR A 197 7.99 -17.26 30.86
C THR A 197 7.73 -16.53 29.54
N PRO A 198 8.15 -15.25 29.41
CA PRO A 198 8.01 -14.51 28.17
C PRO A 198 8.84 -15.13 27.04
N SER A 199 8.34 -15.05 25.80
CA SER A 199 8.93 -15.69 24.61
C SER A 199 10.40 -15.34 24.36
N TYR A 200 10.88 -14.17 24.80
CA TYR A 200 12.28 -13.78 24.67
C TYR A 200 13.26 -14.63 25.52
N VAL A 201 12.75 -15.39 26.50
CA VAL A 201 13.55 -16.30 27.33
C VAL A 201 13.88 -17.59 26.59
N SER A 202 12.94 -18.09 25.78
CA SER A 202 13.10 -19.32 24.99
C SER A 202 13.60 -19.07 23.57
N ALA A 203 13.56 -17.82 23.10
CA ALA A 203 14.05 -17.47 21.78
C ALA A 203 15.55 -17.82 21.63
N PRO A 204 15.96 -18.41 20.49
CA PRO A 204 17.36 -18.73 20.24
C PRO A 204 18.20 -17.46 20.32
N LYS A 205 19.37 -17.57 20.96
CA LYS A 205 20.32 -16.47 21.05
C LYS A 205 20.65 -16.00 19.64
N ALA A 206 20.54 -14.68 19.41
CA ALA A 206 20.82 -14.08 18.11
C ALA A 206 22.21 -14.51 17.61
N ALA A 207 22.30 -14.77 16.30
CA ALA A 207 23.56 -15.14 15.67
C ALA A 207 24.64 -14.08 15.96
N PRO A 208 25.89 -14.50 16.23
CA PRO A 208 26.98 -13.55 16.48
C PRO A 208 27.18 -12.61 15.29
N ARG A 209 27.57 -11.36 15.57
CA ARG A 209 27.87 -10.39 14.51
C ARG A 209 29.03 -10.89 13.66
N ARG A 210 28.84 -10.94 12.33
CA ARG A 210 29.91 -11.30 11.39
C ARG A 210 30.99 -10.23 11.34
N ILE A 211 32.26 -10.64 11.35
CA ILE A 211 33.43 -9.78 11.14
C ILE A 211 33.88 -10.02 9.70
N ILE A 212 33.73 -9.00 8.86
CA ILE A 212 34.15 -9.04 7.45
C ILE A 212 35.54 -8.41 7.39
N ASP A 213 36.50 -9.07 6.75
CA ASP A 213 37.81 -8.48 6.49
C ASP A 213 37.73 -7.52 5.30
N LEU A 214 37.79 -6.21 5.57
CA LEU A 214 37.73 -5.18 4.53
C LEU A 214 39.07 -4.96 3.81
N THR A 215 40.15 -5.62 4.24
CA THR A 215 41.49 -5.42 3.65
C THR A 215 41.67 -6.14 2.32
N ILE A 216 40.81 -7.12 2.03
CA ILE A 216 40.84 -7.90 0.79
C ILE A 216 39.79 -7.32 -0.17
N PRO A 217 40.19 -6.81 -1.36
CA PRO A 217 39.22 -6.32 -2.34
C PRO A 217 38.34 -7.48 -2.83
N GLY A 218 37.02 -7.33 -2.73
CA GLY A 218 36.03 -8.34 -3.15
C GLY A 218 35.49 -9.23 -2.03
N ALA A 219 36.10 -9.25 -0.85
CA ALA A 219 35.63 -10.08 0.27
C ALA A 219 34.20 -9.72 0.73
N TRP A 220 33.84 -8.43 0.69
CA TRP A 220 32.48 -7.99 1.03
C TRP A 220 31.41 -8.51 0.06
N SER A 221 31.69 -8.50 -1.26
CA SER A 221 30.74 -9.00 -2.26
C SER A 221 30.61 -10.52 -2.22
N GLU A 222 31.71 -11.25 -2.04
CA GLU A 222 31.70 -12.71 -1.95
C GLU A 222 30.96 -13.21 -0.71
N ASP A 223 31.19 -12.59 0.46
CA ASP A 223 30.47 -12.94 1.69
C ASP A 223 28.98 -12.57 1.61
N GLN A 224 28.64 -11.51 0.87
CA GLN A 224 27.25 -11.14 0.64
C GLN A 224 26.55 -12.14 -0.29
N GLU A 225 27.21 -12.58 -1.35
CA GLU A 225 26.71 -13.62 -2.25
C GLU A 225 26.57 -14.97 -1.55
N ARG A 226 27.51 -15.34 -0.68
CA ARG A 226 27.42 -16.57 0.14
C ARG A 226 26.24 -16.52 1.11
N PHE A 227 26.04 -15.41 1.79
CA PHE A 227 24.88 -15.22 2.66
C PHE A 227 23.57 -15.34 1.89
N VAL A 228 23.48 -14.69 0.73
CA VAL A 228 22.31 -14.80 -0.15
C VAL A 228 22.13 -16.24 -0.61
N GLN A 229 23.19 -16.95 -0.99
CA GLN A 229 23.10 -18.37 -1.36
C GLN A 229 22.70 -19.26 -0.17
N GLU A 230 23.11 -18.97 1.06
CA GLU A 230 22.73 -19.75 2.24
C GLU A 230 21.25 -19.55 2.59
N VAL A 231 20.78 -18.30 2.54
CA VAL A 231 19.35 -17.93 2.70
C VAL A 231 18.49 -18.47 1.55
N LEU A 232 19.06 -18.60 0.34
CA LEU A 232 18.37 -19.21 -0.80
C LEU A 232 18.46 -20.75 -0.81
N LYS A 233 19.46 -21.33 -0.13
CA LYS A 233 19.66 -22.79 0.01
C LYS A 233 18.78 -23.39 1.10
N SER A 234 18.38 -22.63 2.12
CA SER A 234 17.19 -23.00 2.89
C SER A 234 16.03 -23.05 1.89
N SER A 235 15.42 -24.22 1.73
CA SER A 235 14.39 -24.45 0.73
C SER A 235 13.36 -23.31 0.81
N PRO A 236 12.95 -22.70 -0.32
CA PRO A 236 11.81 -21.79 -0.35
C PRO A 236 10.54 -22.34 0.35
N ASP A 237 10.50 -23.66 0.59
CA ASP A 237 9.44 -24.36 1.31
C ASP A 237 9.49 -24.24 2.85
N GLU A 238 10.62 -23.89 3.45
CA GLU A 238 10.75 -23.77 4.92
C GLU A 238 10.37 -22.38 5.46
N ILE A 239 9.87 -21.49 4.60
CA ILE A 239 9.62 -20.09 4.92
C ILE A 239 8.24 -19.94 5.60
N PHE A 240 8.21 -20.39 6.86
CA PHE A 240 7.40 -19.91 7.98
C PHE A 240 5.87 -20.06 8.01
N ASP A 241 5.15 -20.47 6.96
CA ASP A 241 3.68 -20.66 7.04
C ASP A 241 3.14 -21.95 6.41
N GLN A 242 4.00 -22.79 5.81
CA GLN A 242 3.56 -24.00 5.10
C GLN A 242 3.05 -25.10 6.04
N ILE A 243 3.71 -25.31 7.18
CA ILE A 243 3.30 -26.31 8.18
C ILE A 243 1.87 -26.01 8.68
N ILE A 244 1.57 -24.73 8.92
CA ILE A 244 0.23 -24.29 9.35
C ILE A 244 -0.78 -24.48 8.21
N ALA A 245 -0.39 -24.20 6.96
CA ALA A 245 -1.26 -24.39 5.80
C ALA A 245 -1.59 -25.88 5.55
N ASP A 246 -0.60 -26.77 5.68
CA ASP A 246 -0.75 -28.22 5.51
C ASP A 246 -1.62 -28.84 6.61
N GLU A 247 -1.42 -28.42 7.87
CA GLU A 247 -2.25 -28.86 9.00
C GLU A 247 -3.72 -28.45 8.85
N VAL A 248 -3.96 -27.23 8.33
CA VAL A 248 -5.31 -26.76 8.01
C VAL A 248 -5.93 -27.54 6.85
N GLU A 249 -5.16 -27.88 5.80
CA GLU A 249 -5.65 -28.70 4.68
C GLU A 249 -6.06 -30.10 5.16
N GLU A 250 -5.27 -30.70 6.06
CA GLU A 250 -5.57 -32.01 6.65
C GLU A 250 -6.85 -31.97 7.49
N GLN A 251 -7.03 -30.94 8.33
CA GLN A 251 -8.27 -30.74 9.08
C GLN A 251 -9.51 -30.56 8.18
N ILE A 252 -9.38 -29.85 7.05
CA ILE A 252 -10.46 -29.70 6.08
C ILE A 252 -10.80 -31.06 5.44
N ARG A 253 -9.79 -31.88 5.14
CA ARG A 253 -9.98 -33.23 4.59
C ARG A 253 -10.72 -34.12 5.59
N ILE A 254 -10.30 -34.12 6.85
CA ILE A 254 -10.95 -34.89 7.93
C ILE A 254 -12.41 -34.45 8.09
N ASN A 255 -12.69 -33.15 8.17
CA ASN A 255 -14.07 -32.65 8.26
C ASN A 255 -14.94 -33.02 7.05
N ARG A 256 -14.37 -33.04 5.84
CA ARG A 256 -15.09 -33.46 4.64
C ARG A 256 -15.43 -34.96 4.66
N VAL A 257 -14.53 -35.79 5.18
CA VAL A 257 -14.76 -37.24 5.33
C VAL A 257 -15.77 -37.50 6.45
N ALA A 258 -15.76 -36.73 7.53
CA ALA A 258 -16.70 -36.88 8.65
C ALA A 258 -18.13 -36.43 8.34
N ASN A 259 -18.32 -35.55 7.34
CA ASN A 259 -19.63 -35.07 6.88
C ASN A 259 -20.22 -35.90 5.71
N GLN A 260 -19.58 -37.01 5.33
CA GLN A 260 -20.11 -38.00 4.37
C GLN A 260 -20.59 -39.24 5.10
#